data_AF-A0A2G2YLM7-F1
#
_entry.id   AF-A0A2G2YLM7-F1
#
_cell.length_a   1.000
_cell.length_b   1.000
_cell.length_c   1.000
_cell.angle_alpha   90.00
_cell.angle_beta   90.00
_cell.angle_gamma   90.00
#
_symmetry.space_group_name_H-M   'P 1'
#
loop_
_entity.id
_entity.type
_entity.pdbx_description
1 polymer ?
#
loop_
_entity_poly.entity_id
_entity_poly.type
_entity_poly.pdbx_seq_one_letter_code
_entity_poly.pdbx_strand_id
1 'polypeptide(L)' 'MYKSNDKWMDVIYSQGSSLLSVYISSTKVTDFGLSLLRNCSNLQALGLDCCDKISARGIKHIDGNYCYSV' A
#
# COMPACT_ATOMS: atom_id res chain seq x y z
N MET A 1 -23.52 1.33 -6.24
CA MET A 1 -22.67 0.30 -5.61
C MET A 1 -21.21 0.64 -5.87
N TYR A 2 -20.54 1.31 -4.93
CA TYR A 2 -19.11 1.59 -5.08
C TYR A 2 -18.34 0.32 -4.71
N LYS A 3 -17.70 -0.33 -5.69
CA LYS A 3 -16.68 -1.35 -5.43
C LYS A 3 -15.65 -0.71 -4.50
N SER A 4 -15.39 -1.31 -3.33
CA SER A 4 -14.25 -0.92 -2.51
C SER A 4 -12.99 -0.99 -3.40
N ASN A 5 -12.34 0.15 -3.62
CA ASN A 5 -11.19 0.28 -4.52
C ASN A 5 -9.97 -0.52 -4.05
N ASP A 6 -10.03 -1.07 -2.84
CA ASP A 6 -8.93 -1.77 -2.19
C ASP A 6 -9.03 -3.29 -2.31
N LYS A 7 -10.10 -3.85 -2.91
CA LYS A 7 -10.31 -5.31 -2.96
C LYS A 7 -9.16 -6.11 -3.57
N TRP A 8 -8.40 -5.51 -4.49
CA TRP A 8 -7.25 -6.17 -5.10
C TRP A 8 -6.02 -6.21 -4.16
N MET A 9 -5.98 -5.37 -3.13
CA MET A 9 -4.94 -5.40 -2.10
C MET A 9 -4.94 -6.72 -1.33
N ASP A 10 -6.10 -7.39 -1.21
CA ASP A 10 -6.23 -8.74 -0.63
C ASP A 10 -5.24 -9.73 -1.24
N VAL A 11 -5.06 -9.66 -2.56
CA VAL A 11 -4.11 -10.53 -3.27
C VAL A 11 -2.66 -10.17 -2.90
N ILE A 12 -2.36 -8.88 -2.77
CA ILE A 12 -1.02 -8.40 -2.47
C ILE A 12 -0.61 -8.73 -1.04
N TYR A 13 -1.41 -8.35 -0.04
CA TYR A 13 -1.03 -8.60 1.35
C TYR A 13 -1.15 -10.09 1.73
N SER A 14 -1.89 -10.90 0.97
CA SER A 14 -1.92 -12.36 1.16
C SER A 14 -0.54 -13.01 0.98
N GLN A 15 0.41 -12.33 0.33
CA GLN A 15 1.80 -12.81 0.21
C GLN A 15 2.56 -12.72 1.55
N GLY A 16 2.06 -11.95 2.53
CA GLY A 16 2.62 -11.87 3.88
C GLY A 16 4.12 -11.58 3.89
N SER A 17 4.89 -12.41 4.58
CA SER A 17 6.35 -12.30 4.68
C SER A 17 7.12 -12.63 3.39
N SER A 18 6.46 -13.12 2.33
CA SER A 18 7.12 -13.31 1.03
C SER A 18 7.16 -12.04 0.19
N LEU A 19 6.38 -11.01 0.58
CA LEU A 19 6.32 -9.75 -0.14
C LEU A 19 7.53 -8.88 0.19
N LEU A 20 8.39 -8.64 -0.80
CA LEU A 20 9.61 -7.85 -0.64
C LEU A 20 9.47 -6.42 -1.18
N SER A 21 8.75 -6.26 -2.29
CA SER A 21 8.63 -4.97 -2.98
C SER A 21 7.24 -4.80 -3.57
N VAL A 22 6.68 -3.61 -3.44
CA VAL A 22 5.39 -3.22 -4.01
C VAL A 22 5.52 -1.87 -4.70
N TYR A 23 5.04 -1.77 -5.94
CA TYR A 23 4.90 -0.50 -6.64
C TYR A 23 3.43 -0.34 -7.04
N ILE A 24 2.80 0.72 -6.54
CA ILE A 24 1.40 1.04 -6.83
C ILE A 24 1.36 2.42 -7.46
N SER A 25 0.89 2.50 -8.70
CA SER A 25 0.77 3.77 -9.40
C SER A 25 -0.61 4.00 -10.00
N SER A 26 -1.04 5.27 -10.02
CA SER A 26 -2.29 5.70 -10.67
C SER A 26 -3.53 4.92 -10.22
N THR A 27 -3.61 4.58 -8.92
CA THR A 27 -4.74 3.80 -8.37
C THR A 27 -5.63 4.65 -7.48
N LYS A 28 -6.84 4.15 -7.23
CA LYS A 28 -7.77 4.73 -6.24
C LYS A 28 -7.67 4.06 -4.87
N VAL A 29 -6.52 3.44 -4.56
CA VAL A 29 -6.29 2.77 -3.28
C VAL A 29 -6.36 3.79 -2.15
N THR A 30 -6.99 3.43 -1.04
CA THR A 30 -7.17 4.33 0.09
C THR A 30 -6.17 4.06 1.22
N ASP A 31 -6.18 4.91 2.25
CA ASP A 31 -5.45 4.67 3.51
C ASP A 31 -5.73 3.27 4.09
N PHE A 32 -6.95 2.76 3.93
CA PHE A 32 -7.31 1.42 4.39
C PHE A 32 -6.54 0.34 3.61
N GLY A 33 -6.60 0.38 2.28
CA GLY A 33 -5.84 -0.54 1.43
C GLY A 33 -4.35 -0.54 1.74
N LEU A 34 -3.78 0.65 1.94
CA LEU A 34 -2.36 0.82 2.28
C LEU A 34 -2.01 0.18 3.64
N SER A 35 -2.88 0.33 4.64
CA SER A 35 -2.65 -0.20 6.00
C SER A 35 -2.51 -1.73 6.06
N LEU A 36 -3.00 -2.45 5.05
CA LEU A 36 -2.91 -3.90 4.97
C LEU A 36 -1.46 -4.38 4.79
N LEU A 37 -0.59 -3.55 4.20
CA LEU A 37 0.83 -3.86 4.02
C LEU A 37 1.62 -3.91 5.34
N ARG A 38 1.07 -3.42 6.46
CA ARG A 38 1.73 -3.49 7.77
C ARG A 38 2.05 -4.92 8.23
N ASN A 39 1.32 -5.91 7.72
CA ASN A 39 1.50 -7.32 8.07
C ASN A 39 2.58 -7.99 7.20
N CYS A 40 3.10 -7.31 6.18
CA CYS A 40 4.16 -7.80 5.31
C CYS A 40 5.53 -7.49 5.94
N SER A 41 5.92 -8.27 6.95
CA SER A 41 7.09 -8.02 7.79
C SER A 41 8.44 -7.92 7.05
N ASN A 42 8.52 -8.45 5.83
CA ASN A 42 9.73 -8.45 5.01
C ASN A 42 9.68 -7.42 3.87
N LEU A 43 8.70 -6.51 3.86
CA LEU A 43 8.58 -5.49 2.84
C LEU A 43 9.75 -4.50 2.94
N GLN A 44 10.59 -4.48 1.92
CA GLN A 44 11.80 -3.67 1.83
C GLN A 44 11.62 -2.43 0.95
N ALA A 45 10.74 -2.48 -0.04
CA ALA A 45 10.48 -1.36 -0.93
C ALA A 45 8.99 -1.15 -1.16
N LEU A 46 8.55 0.10 -1.02
CA LEU A 46 7.21 0.55 -1.34
C LEU A 46 7.32 1.83 -2.17
N GLY A 47 6.86 1.76 -3.41
CA GLY A 47 6.67 2.93 -4.26
C GLY A 47 5.19 3.23 -4.42
N LEU A 48 4.84 4.49 -4.20
CA LEU A 48 3.50 5.03 -4.41
C LEU A 48 3.65 6.20 -5.37
N ASP A 49 2.89 6.20 -6.46
CA ASP A 49 2.96 7.24 -7.48
C ASP A 49 1.53 7.56 -7.97
N CYS A 50 1.17 8.84 -8.13
CA CYS A 50 -0.16 9.26 -8.56
C CYS A 50 -1.31 8.58 -7.78
N CYS A 51 -1.18 8.45 -6.45
CA CYS A 51 -2.14 7.78 -5.56
C CYS A 51 -2.89 8.78 -4.65
N ASP A 52 -3.75 9.61 -5.23
CA ASP A 52 -4.42 10.76 -4.57
C ASP A 52 -5.35 10.41 -3.40
N LYS A 53 -5.65 9.12 -3.20
CA LYS A 53 -6.53 8.63 -2.13
C LYS A 53 -5.76 8.14 -0.90
N ILE A 54 -4.44 8.15 -0.97
CA ILE A 54 -3.55 7.95 0.17
C ILE A 54 -3.23 9.33 0.78
N SER A 55 -3.50 9.47 2.08
CA SER A 55 -3.20 10.67 2.85
C SER A 55 -1.95 10.48 3.70
N ALA A 56 -1.47 11.57 4.30
CA ALA A 56 -0.39 11.51 5.29
C ALA A 56 -0.71 10.59 6.49
N ARG A 57 -1.99 10.30 6.78
CA ARG A 57 -2.38 9.32 7.81
C ARG A 57 -2.14 7.90 7.34
N GLY A 58 -2.43 7.57 6.08
CA GLY A 58 -2.14 6.27 5.50
C GLY A 58 -0.64 5.96 5.50
N ILE A 59 0.19 6.95 5.14
CA ILE A 59 1.66 6.80 5.16
C ILE A 59 2.19 6.47 6.56
N LYS A 60 1.64 7.10 7.62
CA LYS A 60 2.01 6.81 9.02
C LYS A 60 1.72 5.38 9.48
N HIS A 61 0.90 4.62 8.74
CA HIS A 61 0.60 3.22 9.07
C HIS A 61 1.61 2.23 8.50
N ILE A 62 2.52 2.69 7.64
CA ILE A 62 3.58 1.87 7.11
C ILE A 62 4.88 2.25 7.80
N ASP A 63 5.46 1.29 8.51
CA ASP A 63 6.68 1.46 9.27
C ASP A 63 7.87 1.12 8.36
N GLY A 64 8.66 2.12 7.97
CA GLY A 64 9.89 1.92 7.17
C GLY A 64 10.31 3.11 6.32
N ASN A 65 11.61 3.17 5.98
CA ASN A 65 12.22 4.21 5.16
C ASN A 65 11.95 3.97 3.67
N TYR A 66 10.70 4.11 3.24
CA TYR A 66 10.32 3.90 1.85
C TYR A 66 10.47 5.19 1.03
N CYS A 67 10.88 5.06 -0.23
CA CYS A 67 11.05 6.20 -1.12
C CYS A 67 9.66 6.64 -1.63
N TYR A 68 9.19 7.80 -1.21
CA TYR A 68 7.93 8.38 -1.66
C TYR A 68 8.21 9.35 -2.81
N SER A 69 7.77 9.04 -4.03
CA SER A 69 7.65 10.03 -5.11
C SER A 69 6.19 10.46 -5.18
N VAL A 70 5.88 11.63 -4.63
CA VAL A 70 4.60 12.31 -4.85
C VAL A 70 4.61 13.09 -6.16
#